data_AF-H9FMD5-F1
#
_entry.id   AF-H9FMD5-F1
#
_cell.length_a   1.000
_cell.length_b   1.000
_cell.length_c   1.000
_cell.angle_alpha   90.00
_cell.angle_beta   90.00
_cell.angle_gamma   90.00
#
_symmetry.space_group_name_H-M   'P 1'
#
loop_
_entity.id
_entity.type
_entity.pdbx_description
1 polymer ?
#
loop_
_entity_poly.entity_id
_entity_poly.type
_entity_poly.pdbx_seq_one_letter_code
_entity_poly.pdbx_strand_id
1 'polypeptide(L)'
;GGKRAAGRRREHVLKQLERVKISGQLSPRLFRKLPPRVCVSLKNIVDEDFLYAGHIFLGFSKCGRYVLSYTSSSGDDDFSFYIYHLYWWEFNVHSKLKLVRQVRLFQDEEIYSDLYLTVCEWPSDASKVIVFGFNTRSANGMLMNMMMMSDENHRDIYVSTVAVPPPGRCAACQDASRAHPG
;
A
#
# COMPACT_ATOMS: atom_id res chain seq x y z
N GLY A 1 37.27 -20.04 8.14
CA GLY A 1 37.16 -19.29 6.86
C GLY A 1 35.84 -18.55 6.63
N GLY A 2 34.67 -19.16 6.89
CA GLY A 2 33.37 -18.67 6.36
C GLY A 2 32.78 -17.38 6.96
N LYS A 3 33.02 -17.05 8.23
CA LYS A 3 32.38 -15.89 8.90
C LYS A 3 32.83 -14.53 8.34
N ARG A 4 34.12 -14.38 7.96
CA ARG A 4 34.67 -13.13 7.39
C ARG A 4 34.17 -12.85 5.96
N ALA A 5 33.94 -13.89 5.16
CA ALA A 5 33.46 -13.75 3.79
C ALA A 5 31.97 -13.37 3.72
N ALA A 6 31.15 -13.90 4.62
CA ALA A 6 29.74 -13.53 4.75
C ALA A 6 29.54 -12.06 5.15
N GLY A 7 30.38 -11.55 6.06
CA GLY A 7 30.39 -10.15 6.48
C GLY A 7 30.66 -9.18 5.32
N ARG A 8 31.72 -9.44 4.53
CA ARG A 8 32.06 -8.61 3.35
C ARG A 8 30.98 -8.61 2.27
N ARG A 9 30.31 -9.75 2.06
CA ARG A 9 29.21 -9.84 1.09
C ARG A 9 28.00 -9.01 1.53
N ARG A 10 27.67 -9.02 2.84
CA ARG A 10 26.59 -8.21 3.40
C ARG A 10 26.87 -6.71 3.27
N GLU A 11 28.09 -6.27 3.60
CA GLU A 11 28.49 -4.86 3.41
C GLU A 11 28.41 -4.42 1.95
N HIS A 12 28.83 -5.26 1.01
CA HIS A 12 28.76 -4.93 -0.41
C HIS A 12 27.32 -4.78 -0.91
N VAL A 13 26.39 -5.64 -0.44
CA VAL A 13 24.96 -5.52 -0.78
C VAL A 13 24.37 -4.26 -0.15
N LEU A 14 24.68 -3.94 1.10
CA LEU A 14 24.20 -2.73 1.76
C LEU A 14 24.69 -1.46 1.04
N LYS A 15 25.98 -1.39 0.67
CA LYS A 15 26.52 -0.26 -0.11
C LYS A 15 25.87 -0.12 -1.49
N GLN A 16 25.55 -1.23 -2.16
CA GLN A 16 24.81 -1.21 -3.42
C GLN A 16 23.39 -0.66 -3.22
N LEU A 17 22.70 -1.06 -2.15
CA LEU A 17 21.36 -0.57 -1.80
C LEU A 17 21.38 0.91 -1.36
N GLU A 18 22.42 1.37 -0.67
CA GLU A 18 22.59 2.80 -0.31
C GLU A 18 22.84 3.66 -1.56
N ARG A 19 23.65 3.17 -2.50
CA ARG A 19 23.88 3.87 -3.78
C ARG A 19 22.58 4.03 -4.57
N VAL A 20 21.69 3.04 -4.51
CA VAL A 20 20.35 3.07 -5.11
C VAL A 20 19.46 4.14 -4.46
N LYS A 21 19.61 4.35 -3.14
CA LYS A 21 18.91 5.42 -2.41
C LYS A 21 19.27 6.82 -2.95
N ILE A 22 20.42 6.96 -3.58
CA ILE A 22 20.95 8.23 -4.12
C ILE A 22 20.65 8.36 -5.63
N SER A 23 20.78 7.28 -6.41
CA SER A 23 20.67 7.35 -7.87
C SER A 23 19.32 6.91 -8.44
N GLY A 24 18.49 6.20 -7.69
CA GLY A 24 17.23 5.59 -8.16
C GLY A 24 17.41 4.46 -9.19
N GLN A 25 18.63 4.21 -9.67
CA GLN A 25 18.92 3.20 -10.69
C GLN A 25 19.49 1.93 -10.07
N LEU A 26 18.71 0.85 -10.13
CA LEU A 26 19.15 -0.50 -9.78
C LEU A 26 19.81 -1.17 -10.98
N SER A 27 21.02 -1.70 -10.79
CA SER A 27 21.57 -2.63 -11.77
C SER A 27 20.72 -3.91 -11.77
N PRO A 28 20.17 -4.36 -12.92
CA PRO A 28 19.43 -5.62 -13.01
C PRO A 28 20.24 -6.82 -12.50
N ARG A 29 21.58 -6.72 -12.50
CA ARG A 29 22.48 -7.75 -11.99
C ARG A 29 22.40 -7.95 -10.48
N LEU A 30 21.93 -6.95 -9.71
CA LEU A 30 21.76 -7.05 -8.25
C LEU A 30 20.68 -8.10 -7.90
N PHE A 31 19.64 -8.22 -8.72
CA PHE A 31 18.53 -9.15 -8.50
C PHE A 31 18.72 -10.52 -9.15
N ARG A 32 19.74 -10.68 -10.01
CA ARG A 32 20.07 -11.98 -10.64
C ARG A 32 20.46 -13.08 -9.66
N LYS A 33 20.71 -12.76 -8.39
CA LYS A 33 21.09 -13.71 -7.33
C LYS A 33 20.19 -13.62 -6.09
N LEU A 34 18.90 -13.26 -6.27
CA LEU A 34 17.95 -13.43 -5.18
C LEU A 34 17.78 -14.93 -4.90
N PRO A 35 17.98 -15.39 -3.66
CA PRO A 35 17.67 -16.76 -3.30
C PRO A 35 16.20 -17.06 -3.67
N PRO A 36 15.89 -18.15 -4.40
CA PRO A 36 14.51 -18.46 -4.79
C PRO A 36 13.54 -18.49 -3.59
N ARG A 37 14.06 -18.83 -2.40
CA ARG A 37 13.32 -18.86 -1.13
C ARG A 37 12.78 -17.49 -0.67
N VAL A 38 13.30 -16.39 -1.20
CA VAL A 38 12.80 -15.03 -0.91
C VAL A 38 11.96 -14.45 -2.06
N CYS A 39 11.82 -15.19 -3.16
CA CYS A 39 10.95 -14.83 -4.27
C CYS A 39 9.59 -15.49 -4.05
N VAL A 40 8.61 -14.71 -3.62
CA VAL A 40 7.27 -15.24 -3.32
C VAL A 40 6.28 -14.66 -4.32
N SER A 41 5.48 -15.53 -4.95
CA SER A 41 4.40 -15.11 -5.84
C SER A 41 3.23 -14.60 -5.01
N LEU A 42 2.57 -13.52 -5.47
CA LEU A 42 1.43 -12.91 -4.76
C LEU A 42 0.31 -13.93 -4.49
N LYS A 43 -0.02 -14.80 -5.46
CA LYS A 43 -1.02 -15.88 -5.30
C LYS A 43 -0.70 -16.86 -4.16
N ASN A 44 0.58 -17.01 -3.80
CA ASN A 44 0.97 -17.92 -2.73
C ASN A 44 0.73 -17.31 -1.35
N ILE A 45 0.74 -15.97 -1.24
CA ILE A 45 0.62 -15.25 0.04
C ILE A 45 -0.75 -14.58 0.20
N VAL A 46 -1.50 -14.36 -0.87
CA VAL A 46 -2.88 -13.85 -0.82
C VAL A 46 -3.84 -15.04 -0.83
N ASP A 47 -4.93 -14.95 -0.07
CA ASP A 47 -6.04 -15.89 -0.18
C ASP A 47 -6.98 -15.48 -1.31
N GLU A 48 -7.48 -16.45 -2.06
CA GLU A 48 -8.31 -16.22 -3.25
C GLU A 48 -9.56 -15.39 -2.92
N ASP A 49 -10.13 -15.56 -1.72
CA ASP A 49 -11.28 -14.78 -1.25
C ASP A 49 -11.01 -13.27 -1.25
N PHE A 50 -9.76 -12.84 -0.97
CA PHE A 50 -9.38 -11.43 -1.05
C PHE A 50 -9.24 -10.95 -2.49
N LEU A 51 -8.88 -11.82 -3.42
CA LEU A 51 -8.89 -11.46 -4.84
C LEU A 51 -10.33 -11.29 -5.35
N TYR A 52 -11.24 -12.19 -4.95
CA TYR A 52 -12.66 -12.09 -5.27
C TYR A 52 -13.34 -10.89 -4.62
N ALA A 53 -12.89 -10.48 -3.42
CA ALA A 53 -13.37 -9.28 -2.75
C ALA A 53 -12.87 -7.96 -3.40
N GLY A 54 -12.18 -8.02 -4.54
CA GLY A 54 -11.82 -6.84 -5.32
C GLY A 54 -10.60 -6.07 -4.80
N HIS A 55 -9.70 -6.72 -4.05
CA HIS A 55 -8.50 -6.06 -3.55
C HIS A 55 -7.50 -5.73 -4.68
N ILE A 56 -7.21 -4.45 -4.86
CA ILE A 56 -6.17 -3.95 -5.77
C ILE A 56 -4.90 -3.68 -4.96
N PHE A 57 -3.83 -4.43 -5.24
CA PHE A 57 -2.57 -4.35 -4.51
C PHE A 57 -1.69 -3.18 -4.99
N LEU A 58 -1.28 -2.34 -4.05
CA LEU A 58 -0.45 -1.15 -4.25
C LEU A 58 1.05 -1.43 -4.07
N GLY A 59 1.38 -2.61 -3.52
CA GLY A 59 2.76 -3.04 -3.29
C GLY A 59 3.19 -2.98 -1.83
N PHE A 60 4.50 -3.03 -1.61
CA PHE A 60 5.08 -3.07 -0.27
C PHE A 60 5.33 -1.67 0.28
N SER A 61 5.12 -1.52 1.58
CA SER A 61 5.74 -0.44 2.36
C SER A 61 7.27 -0.47 2.23
N LYS A 62 7.93 0.67 2.39
CA LYS A 62 9.38 0.87 2.31
C LYS A 62 10.17 -0.04 3.24
N CYS A 63 9.61 -0.36 4.40
CA CYS A 63 10.23 -1.28 5.36
C CYS A 63 10.00 -2.76 5.02
N GLY A 64 9.17 -3.08 4.03
CA GLY A 64 8.83 -4.42 3.59
C GLY A 64 7.92 -5.20 4.55
N ARG A 65 7.53 -4.60 5.68
CA ARG A 65 6.70 -5.27 6.70
C ARG A 65 5.25 -5.43 6.24
N TYR A 66 4.74 -4.46 5.49
CA TYR A 66 3.35 -4.46 5.04
C TYR A 66 3.25 -4.49 3.52
N VAL A 67 2.25 -5.20 3.04
CA VAL A 67 1.67 -5.06 1.70
C VAL A 67 0.41 -4.22 1.83
N LEU A 68 0.21 -3.28 0.91
CA LEU A 68 -0.95 -2.41 0.88
C LEU A 68 -1.89 -2.83 -0.26
N SER A 69 -3.18 -2.78 -0.01
CA SER A 69 -4.21 -2.88 -1.05
C SER A 69 -5.39 -1.98 -0.74
N TYR A 70 -6.22 -1.71 -1.74
CA TYR A 70 -7.49 -1.02 -1.53
C TYR A 70 -8.64 -1.78 -2.17
N THR A 71 -9.85 -1.49 -1.71
CA THR A 71 -11.10 -1.88 -2.36
C THR A 71 -11.92 -0.64 -2.65
N SER A 72 -12.83 -0.78 -3.61
CA SER A 72 -13.90 0.17 -3.89
C SER A 72 -15.23 -0.56 -3.72
N SER A 73 -16.16 0.03 -2.99
CA SER A 73 -17.53 -0.47 -2.84
C SER A 73 -18.50 0.66 -3.10
N SER A 74 -19.53 0.42 -3.91
CA SER A 74 -20.69 1.31 -4.08
C SER A 74 -21.95 0.59 -3.62
N GLY A 75 -22.99 1.35 -3.29
CA GLY A 75 -24.34 0.80 -3.14
C GLY A 75 -24.92 0.36 -4.50
N ASP A 76 -26.06 -0.32 -4.44
CA ASP A 76 -26.73 -0.89 -5.62
C ASP A 76 -27.51 0.15 -6.46
N ASP A 77 -27.67 1.37 -5.95
CA ASP A 77 -28.43 2.44 -6.61
C ASP A 77 -27.54 3.34 -7.48
N ASP A 78 -28.09 3.90 -8.55
CA ASP A 78 -27.40 4.75 -9.53
C ASP A 78 -26.85 6.05 -8.91
N PHE A 79 -27.36 6.45 -7.74
CA PHE A 79 -26.90 7.61 -6.96
C PHE A 79 -25.88 7.25 -5.87
N SER A 80 -25.38 6.01 -5.86
CA SER A 80 -24.43 5.58 -4.84
C SER A 80 -23.05 6.18 -5.08
N PHE A 81 -22.46 6.74 -4.03
CA PHE A 81 -21.06 7.12 -4.03
C PHE A 81 -20.14 5.92 -3.72
N TYR A 82 -18.93 5.97 -4.24
CA TYR A 82 -17.88 5.00 -3.98
C TYR A 82 -17.26 5.23 -2.61
N ILE A 83 -17.07 4.14 -1.87
CA ILE A 83 -16.35 4.11 -0.60
C ILE A 83 -15.06 3.34 -0.81
N TYR A 84 -13.95 4.01 -0.54
CA TYR A 84 -12.61 3.42 -0.63
C TYR A 84 -12.07 3.04 0.74
N HIS A 85 -11.50 1.84 0.82
CA HIS A 85 -10.82 1.37 2.02
C HIS A 85 -9.38 1.00 1.70
N LEU A 86 -8.43 1.49 2.50
CA LEU A 86 -7.04 1.05 2.49
C LEU A 86 -6.85 -0.08 3.51
N TYR A 87 -6.09 -1.10 3.12
CA TYR A 87 -5.80 -2.29 3.92
C TYR A 87 -4.29 -2.43 4.10
N TRP A 88 -3.89 -2.74 5.33
CA TRP A 88 -2.52 -3.10 5.68
C TRP A 88 -2.48 -4.58 5.98
N TRP A 89 -1.67 -5.28 5.19
CA TRP A 89 -1.44 -6.71 5.34
C TRP A 89 -0.04 -6.91 5.89
N GLU A 90 0.08 -7.54 7.05
CA GLU A 90 1.36 -7.98 7.57
C GLU A 90 1.92 -9.07 6.65
N PHE A 91 3.15 -8.85 6.17
CA PHE A 91 3.86 -9.76 5.30
C PHE A 91 4.85 -10.60 6.08
N ASN A 92 4.76 -11.92 5.88
CA ASN A 92 5.75 -12.88 6.30
C ASN A 92 6.02 -13.83 5.13
N VAL A 93 7.30 -14.01 4.77
CA VAL A 93 7.75 -14.79 3.60
C VAL A 93 7.16 -16.20 3.57
N HIS A 94 6.84 -16.77 4.74
CA HIS A 94 6.40 -18.16 4.88
C HIS A 94 4.94 -18.30 5.29
N SER A 95 4.14 -17.23 5.18
CA SER A 95 2.75 -17.25 5.63
C SER A 95 1.85 -16.46 4.69
N LYS A 96 0.54 -16.71 4.77
CA LYS A 96 -0.47 -15.89 4.13
C LYS A 96 -0.47 -14.48 4.75
N LEU A 97 -0.89 -13.50 3.95
CA LEU A 97 -1.07 -12.11 4.36
C LEU A 97 -2.10 -12.04 5.48
N LYS A 98 -1.76 -11.33 6.54
CA LYS A 98 -2.65 -11.14 7.68
C LYS A 98 -3.13 -9.70 7.73
N LEU A 99 -4.45 -9.48 7.71
CA LEU A 99 -5.00 -8.15 7.88
C LEU A 99 -4.65 -7.60 9.27
N VAL A 100 -4.02 -6.43 9.31
CA VAL A 100 -3.68 -5.75 10.58
C VAL A 100 -4.38 -4.42 10.76
N ARG A 101 -4.80 -3.77 9.67
CA ARG A 101 -5.53 -2.51 9.73
C ARG A 101 -6.36 -2.32 8.46
N GLN A 102 -7.52 -1.69 8.62
CA GLN A 102 -8.36 -1.16 7.56
C GLN A 102 -8.71 0.29 7.91
N VAL A 103 -8.69 1.18 6.93
CA VAL A 103 -9.05 2.60 7.11
C VAL A 103 -9.87 3.06 5.91
N ARG A 104 -11.02 3.69 6.17
CA ARG A 104 -11.80 4.41 5.15
C ARG A 104 -11.03 5.64 4.70
N LEU A 105 -10.85 5.77 3.39
CA LEU A 105 -10.20 6.91 2.73
C LEU A 105 -11.24 7.97 2.36
N PHE A 106 -10.74 9.19 2.15
CA PHE A 106 -11.51 10.36 1.68
C PHE A 106 -12.79 10.54 2.48
N GLN A 107 -12.64 10.51 3.81
CA GLN A 107 -13.78 10.71 4.70
C GLN A 107 -14.41 12.07 4.39
N ASP A 108 -15.74 12.11 4.51
CA ASP A 108 -16.56 13.30 4.27
C ASP A 108 -16.69 13.73 2.80
N GLU A 109 -16.23 12.90 1.85
CA GLU A 109 -16.39 13.13 0.42
C GLU A 109 -17.35 12.13 -0.23
N GLU A 110 -18.24 12.64 -1.08
CA GLU A 110 -19.15 11.86 -1.92
C GLU A 110 -18.50 11.68 -3.31
N ILE A 111 -17.89 10.53 -3.53
CA ILE A 111 -17.13 10.24 -4.74
C ILE A 111 -18.03 9.50 -5.73
N TYR A 112 -18.39 10.15 -6.84
CA TYR A 112 -19.26 9.58 -7.88
C TYR A 112 -18.51 8.97 -9.07
N SER A 113 -17.18 8.82 -8.96
CA SER A 113 -16.32 8.34 -10.04
C SER A 113 -15.28 7.36 -9.55
N ASP A 114 -14.94 6.38 -10.39
CA ASP A 114 -13.85 5.45 -10.11
C ASP A 114 -12.48 6.16 -10.01
N LEU A 115 -11.83 5.96 -8.87
CA LEU A 115 -10.50 6.48 -8.58
C LEU A 115 -9.42 5.41 -8.77
N TYR A 116 -8.31 5.81 -9.37
CA TYR A 116 -7.04 5.10 -9.30
C TYR A 116 -6.23 5.61 -8.13
N LEU A 117 -5.88 4.72 -7.19
CA LEU A 117 -5.18 5.09 -5.97
C LEU A 117 -3.67 4.84 -6.06
N THR A 118 -2.90 5.78 -5.49
CA THR A 118 -1.46 5.63 -5.24
C THR A 118 -1.14 6.01 -3.80
N VAL A 119 -0.05 5.45 -3.26
CA VAL A 119 0.38 5.70 -1.88
C VAL A 119 1.83 6.19 -1.87
N CYS A 120 2.08 7.21 -1.06
CA CYS A 120 3.41 7.74 -0.79
C CYS A 120 3.66 7.75 0.72
N GLU A 121 4.82 7.25 1.15
CA GLU A 121 5.26 7.38 2.54
C GLU A 121 5.80 8.79 2.80
N TRP A 122 5.42 9.39 3.93
CA TRP A 122 5.87 10.73 4.27
C TRP A 122 7.38 10.74 4.53
N PRO A 123 8.19 11.57 3.84
CA PRO A 123 9.65 11.48 3.91
C PRO A 123 10.25 11.68 5.30
N SER A 124 9.67 12.60 6.10
CA SER A 124 10.17 12.98 7.43
C SER A 124 9.42 12.32 8.60
N ASP A 125 8.40 11.49 8.33
CA ASP A 125 7.52 10.91 9.36
C ASP A 125 7.04 9.52 8.92
N ALA A 126 7.75 8.49 9.38
CA ALA A 126 7.41 7.10 9.08
C ALA A 126 6.09 6.63 9.73
N SER A 127 5.44 7.44 10.55
CA SER A 127 4.11 7.14 11.11
C SER A 127 2.97 7.49 10.16
N LYS A 128 3.25 8.10 8.99
CA LYS A 128 2.22 8.61 8.07
C LYS A 128 2.47 8.20 6.63
N VAL A 129 1.37 7.96 5.93
CA VAL A 129 1.32 7.82 4.48
C VAL A 129 0.30 8.79 3.91
N ILE A 130 0.53 9.24 2.69
CA ILE A 130 -0.43 10.00 1.89
C ILE A 130 -0.99 9.06 0.83
N VAL A 131 -2.31 9.04 0.71
CA VAL A 131 -3.02 8.31 -0.33
C VAL A 131 -3.64 9.33 -1.28
N PHE A 132 -3.32 9.20 -2.57
CA PHE A 132 -3.88 10.02 -3.65
C PHE A 132 -4.85 9.16 -4.46
N GLY A 133 -6.06 9.66 -4.71
CA GLY A 133 -7.01 9.06 -5.64
C GLY A 133 -7.21 9.99 -6.83
N PHE A 134 -7.01 9.49 -8.04
CA PHE A 134 -7.19 10.24 -9.28
C PHE A 134 -8.38 9.71 -10.06
N ASN A 135 -9.25 10.60 -10.53
CA ASN A 135 -10.38 10.19 -11.36
C ASN A 135 -9.88 9.60 -12.70
N THR A 136 -10.23 8.34 -12.95
CA THR A 136 -9.77 7.61 -14.14
C THR A 136 -10.37 8.15 -15.45
N ARG A 137 -11.51 8.86 -15.41
CA ARG A 137 -12.09 9.52 -16.58
C ARG A 137 -11.20 10.65 -17.11
N SER A 138 -10.47 11.32 -16.23
CA SER A 138 -9.54 12.40 -16.60
C SER A 138 -8.28 11.89 -17.30
N ALA A 139 -7.94 10.59 -17.19
CA ALA A 139 -6.75 9.99 -17.81
C ALA A 139 -6.94 9.65 -19.32
N ASN A 140 -8.15 9.32 -19.75
CA ASN A 140 -8.48 9.06 -21.17
C ASN A 140 -8.88 10.33 -21.94
N GLY A 141 -8.84 11.50 -21.28
CA GLY A 141 -9.54 12.72 -21.71
C GLY A 141 -8.66 13.90 -22.13
N MET A 142 -7.38 13.75 -22.46
CA MET A 142 -6.60 14.87 -23.03
C MET A 142 -7.15 15.37 -24.40
N LEU A 143 -8.18 14.73 -24.97
CA LEU A 143 -8.80 15.14 -26.24
C LEU A 143 -10.34 15.32 -26.21
N MET A 144 -11.04 15.05 -25.09
CA MET A 144 -12.52 15.11 -25.09
C MET A 144 -13.17 15.95 -23.97
N ASN A 145 -12.39 16.61 -23.12
CA ASN A 145 -12.93 17.33 -21.96
C ASN A 145 -13.45 18.76 -22.21
N MET A 146 -13.59 19.21 -23.46
CA MET A 146 -13.97 20.62 -23.75
C MET A 146 -15.48 20.84 -24.00
N MET A 147 -16.34 19.82 -23.96
CA MET A 147 -17.74 19.97 -24.40
C MET A 147 -18.86 19.44 -23.48
N MET A 148 -18.58 18.91 -22.28
CA MET A 148 -19.65 18.32 -21.45
C MET A 148 -19.46 18.50 -19.93
N MET A 149 -19.23 19.73 -19.46
CA MET A 149 -19.06 19.99 -18.03
C MET A 149 -20.19 20.87 -17.49
N SER A 150 -21.28 20.22 -17.08
CA SER A 150 -22.23 20.75 -16.09
C SER A 150 -21.69 20.46 -14.68
N ASP A 151 -20.98 21.44 -14.14
CA ASP A 151 -20.86 21.93 -12.76
C ASP A 151 -21.14 21.10 -11.47
N GLU A 152 -21.22 19.77 -11.41
CA GLU A 152 -21.57 19.11 -10.11
C GLU A 152 -20.58 18.14 -9.43
N ASN A 153 -19.49 17.64 -10.04
CA ASN A 153 -18.43 16.98 -9.24
C ASN A 153 -17.07 16.88 -9.95
N HIS A 154 -16.33 17.99 -10.02
CA HIS A 154 -15.12 18.15 -10.82
C HIS A 154 -13.80 17.91 -10.06
N ARG A 155 -13.81 17.16 -8.97
CA ARG A 155 -12.55 16.88 -8.24
C ARG A 155 -11.76 15.80 -8.96
N ASP A 156 -10.69 16.20 -9.63
CA ASP A 156 -9.76 15.27 -10.28
C ASP A 156 -8.91 14.48 -9.28
N ILE A 157 -8.74 15.00 -8.06
CA ILE A 157 -7.79 14.49 -7.07
C ILE A 157 -8.41 14.51 -5.67
N TYR A 158 -8.32 13.38 -4.99
CA TYR A 158 -8.67 13.21 -3.58
C TYR A 158 -7.42 12.82 -2.80
N VAL A 159 -7.28 13.33 -1.57
CA VAL A 159 -6.10 13.09 -0.73
C VAL A 159 -6.51 12.66 0.67
N SER A 160 -5.84 11.65 1.22
CA SER A 160 -5.98 11.26 2.62
C SER A 160 -4.62 11.06 3.27
N THR A 161 -4.42 11.62 4.45
CA THR A 161 -3.25 11.32 5.28
C THR A 161 -3.64 10.23 6.28
N VAL A 162 -2.93 9.11 6.26
CA VAL A 162 -3.26 7.94 7.08
C VAL A 162 -2.10 7.53 7.97
N ALA A 163 -2.41 7.17 9.21
CA ALA A 163 -1.41 6.66 10.15
C ALA A 163 -1.01 5.21 9.80
N VAL A 164 0.29 4.93 9.80
CA VAL A 164 0.85 3.57 9.69
C VAL A 164 0.51 2.79 10.98
N PRO A 165 0.18 1.48 10.89
CA PRO A 165 0.01 0.64 12.06
C PRO A 165 1.23 0.74 13.00
N PRO A 166 1.03 1.00 14.31
CA PRO A 166 2.14 1.08 15.23
C PRO A 166 2.81 -0.29 15.35
N PRO A 167 4.15 -0.34 15.53
CA PRO A 167 4.90 -1.60 15.62
C PRO A 167 4.58 -2.43 16.88
N GLY A 168 3.81 -1.87 17.81
CA GLY A 168 3.33 -2.54 19.01
C GLY A 168 1.98 -1.97 19.46
N ARG A 169 1.35 -2.65 20.42
CA ARG A 169 0.11 -2.17 21.05
C ARG A 169 0.38 -0.84 21.76
N CYS A 170 -0.53 0.12 21.65
CA CYS A 170 -0.47 1.32 22.48
C CYS A 170 -0.73 0.96 23.95
N ALA A 171 -0.38 1.85 24.89
CA ALA A 171 -0.54 1.61 26.33
C ALA A 171 -1.97 1.15 26.68
N ALA A 172 -2.98 1.85 26.18
CA ALA A 172 -4.39 1.48 26.39
C ALA A 172 -4.73 0.05 25.88
N CYS A 173 -4.21 -0.36 24.73
CA CYS A 173 -4.43 -1.71 24.20
C CYS A 173 -3.61 -2.80 24.94
N GLN A 174 -2.50 -2.44 25.57
CA GLN A 174 -1.75 -3.33 26.45
C GLN A 174 -2.51 -3.54 27.77
N ASP A 175 -3.04 -2.47 28.34
CA ASP A 175 -3.80 -2.52 29.59
C ASP A 175 -5.12 -3.29 29.41
N ALA A 176 -5.83 -3.06 28.31
CA ALA A 176 -7.03 -3.84 27.97
C ALA A 176 -6.76 -5.35 27.83
N SER A 177 -5.61 -5.73 27.26
CA SER A 177 -5.21 -7.15 27.16
C SER A 177 -4.80 -7.77 28.50
N ARG A 178 -4.34 -6.94 29.45
CA ARG A 178 -4.03 -7.37 30.83
C ARG A 178 -5.29 -7.47 31.69
N ALA A 179 -6.31 -6.65 31.42
CA ALA A 179 -7.59 -6.68 32.10
C ALA A 179 -8.45 -7.90 31.71
N HIS A 180 -8.25 -8.44 30.50
CA HIS A 180 -8.91 -9.66 30.03
C HIS A 180 -7.88 -10.67 29.51
N PRO A 181 -7.19 -11.40 30.40
CA PRO A 181 -6.39 -12.54 30.01
C PRO A 181 -7.36 -13.67 29.61
N GLY A 182 -7.42 -13.98 28.32
CA GLY A 182 -8.09 -15.18 27.81
C GLY A 182 -7.39 -16.44 28.27
#